data_AF-A0A8T3STC8-F1
#
_entry.id   AF-A0A8T3STC8-F1
#
_cell.length_a   1.000
_cell.length_b   1.000
_cell.length_c   1.000
_cell.angle_alpha   90.00
_cell.angle_beta   90.00
_cell.angle_gamma   90.00
#
_symmetry.space_group_name_H-M   'P 1'
#
loop_
_entity.id
_entity.type
_entity.pdbx_description
1 polymer ?
#
loop_
_entity_poly.entity_id
_entity_poly.type
_entity_poly.pdbx_seq_one_letter_code
_entity_poly.pdbx_strand_id
1 'polypeptide(L)'
;MLAVVALLLRLPVLILADFNSYAATAHRALDGEAVYTAVQLAGPYHLQDVSEGRGFAYPPTAVLLLLPAALGSPAAIPFLLGSLALLAFVMIEIVRVELRDHAWIGWPIAGLLLLSPFAGDAIYVGQVTPLLAAGYGASWLWPRISGIVAVTGGAVKIYPLVLLIWAVRNQVSVRLPLVLGTLLLAAATLWLGTDAWVQFWTASQNAIPQCAQPSLGSFACAFGRIGEFVGLGAALTLALFAARASSPPVAFLLLATASVIAAPDVFPNYLLIVVTGAMPLACRLASQLLSSRWATDQGRGSRSSVL
;
A
#
# COMPACT_ATOMS: atom_id res chain seq x y z
N MET A 1 2.11 -11.06 22.01
CA MET A 1 1.63 -10.36 23.22
C MET A 1 2.00 -8.88 23.22
N LEU A 2 3.29 -8.50 23.12
CA LEU A 2 3.73 -7.09 23.14
C LEU A 2 3.12 -6.19 22.04
N ALA A 3 3.02 -6.65 20.79
CA ALA A 3 2.41 -5.87 19.70
C ALA A 3 0.89 -5.64 19.90
N VAL A 4 0.20 -6.62 20.48
CA VAL A 4 -1.22 -6.50 20.83
C VAL A 4 -1.39 -5.51 21.97
N VAL A 5 -0.56 -5.57 23.00
CA VAL A 5 -0.56 -4.59 24.11
C VAL A 5 -0.25 -3.18 23.59
N ALA A 6 0.75 -3.00 22.73
CA ALA A 6 1.08 -1.70 22.15
C ALA A 6 -0.06 -1.12 21.28
N LEU A 7 -0.76 -1.97 20.53
CA LEU A 7 -1.94 -1.57 19.76
C LEU A 7 -3.12 -1.22 20.66
N LEU A 8 -3.37 -2.02 21.71
CA LEU A 8 -4.44 -1.78 22.68
C LEU A 8 -4.19 -0.50 23.49
N LEU A 9 -2.94 -0.15 23.80
CA LEU A 9 -2.59 1.11 24.45
C LEU A 9 -2.80 2.34 23.56
N ARG A 10 -2.91 2.16 22.24
CA ARG A 10 -3.15 3.24 21.27
C ARG A 10 -4.63 3.42 20.91
N LEU A 11 -5.49 2.43 21.20
CA LEU A 11 -6.95 2.51 20.98
C LEU A 11 -7.61 3.80 21.49
N PRO A 12 -7.26 4.35 22.68
CA PRO A 12 -7.90 5.56 23.20
C PRO A 12 -7.52 6.85 22.45
N VAL A 13 -6.48 6.80 21.61
CA VAL A 13 -5.91 7.96 20.91
C VAL A 13 -6.10 7.84 19.39
N LEU A 14 -6.87 6.86 18.91
CA LEU A 14 -7.12 6.74 17.48
C LEU A 14 -8.07 7.85 17.01
N ILE A 15 -7.57 8.72 16.13
CA ILE A 15 -8.42 9.71 15.46
C ILE A 15 -9.25 9.06 14.36
N LEU A 16 -8.74 7.98 13.75
CA LEU A 16 -9.41 7.27 12.65
C LEU A 16 -9.76 8.20 11.48
N ALA A 17 -8.93 9.21 11.23
CA ALA A 17 -9.19 10.28 10.27
C ALA A 17 -9.60 9.76 8.89
N ASP A 18 -8.83 8.83 8.32
CA ASP A 18 -9.12 8.25 7.01
C ASP A 18 -10.30 7.29 7.06
N PHE A 19 -10.43 6.48 8.12
CA PHE A 19 -11.57 5.58 8.26
C PHE A 19 -12.90 6.33 8.37
N ASN A 20 -12.93 7.44 9.09
CA ASN A 20 -14.09 8.32 9.19
C ASN A 20 -14.45 8.91 7.82
N SER A 21 -13.46 9.24 6.98
CA SER A 21 -13.69 9.63 5.58
C SER A 21 -14.25 8.48 4.72
N TYR A 22 -13.86 7.23 4.97
CA TYR A 22 -14.46 6.07 4.30
C TYR A 22 -15.92 5.90 4.72
N ALA A 23 -16.19 5.95 6.02
CA ALA A 23 -17.53 5.81 6.59
C ALA A 23 -18.48 6.92 6.11
N ALA A 24 -18.06 8.19 6.22
CA ALA A 24 -18.87 9.33 5.79
C ALA A 24 -19.21 9.26 4.30
N THR A 25 -18.26 8.84 3.46
CA THR A 25 -18.50 8.71 2.02
C THR A 25 -19.46 7.56 1.70
N ALA A 26 -19.34 6.44 2.41
CA ALA A 26 -20.28 5.33 2.26
C ALA A 26 -21.70 5.74 2.68
N HIS A 27 -21.86 6.51 3.76
CA HIS A 27 -23.16 7.08 4.14
C HIS A 27 -23.72 8.03 3.07
N ARG A 28 -22.92 9.01 2.60
CA ARG A 28 -23.34 9.90 1.51
C ARG A 28 -23.83 9.14 0.28
N ALA A 29 -23.10 8.11 -0.14
CA ALA A 29 -23.49 7.28 -1.27
C ALA A 29 -24.80 6.51 -1.04
N LEU A 30 -25.02 5.99 0.18
CA LEU A 30 -26.26 5.30 0.56
C LEU A 30 -27.46 6.25 0.63
N ASP A 31 -27.22 7.49 1.04
CA ASP A 31 -28.24 8.55 1.15
C ASP A 31 -28.51 9.26 -0.20
N GLY A 32 -27.80 8.88 -1.27
CA GLY A 32 -27.92 9.49 -2.60
C GLY A 32 -27.28 10.88 -2.71
N GLU A 33 -26.40 11.23 -1.77
CA GLU A 33 -25.65 12.48 -1.75
C GLU A 33 -24.35 12.40 -2.59
N ALA A 34 -23.80 13.57 -2.92
CA ALA A 34 -22.51 13.65 -3.61
C ALA A 34 -21.37 13.12 -2.72
N VAL A 35 -20.57 12.20 -3.25
CA VAL A 35 -19.45 11.59 -2.51
C VAL A 35 -18.26 12.54 -2.28
N TYR A 36 -18.11 13.58 -3.12
CA TYR A 36 -17.14 14.66 -2.95
C TYR A 36 -17.82 15.92 -2.43
N THR A 37 -17.17 16.62 -1.50
CA THR A 37 -17.79 17.79 -0.86
C THR A 37 -17.61 19.07 -1.65
N ALA A 38 -18.46 20.06 -1.38
CA ALA A 38 -18.38 21.39 -2.01
C ALA A 38 -17.01 22.05 -1.83
N VAL A 39 -16.34 21.85 -0.69
CA VAL A 39 -14.97 22.35 -0.44
C VAL A 39 -13.98 21.76 -1.43
N GLN A 40 -14.07 20.46 -1.71
CA GLN A 40 -13.19 19.78 -2.68
C GLN A 40 -13.45 20.26 -4.11
N LEU A 41 -14.71 20.51 -4.45
CA LEU A 41 -15.11 20.95 -5.78
C LEU A 41 -14.82 22.44 -6.03
N ALA A 42 -14.81 23.27 -4.98
CA ALA A 42 -14.44 24.68 -5.07
C ALA A 42 -12.92 24.87 -5.18
N GLY A 43 -12.14 24.16 -4.35
CA GLY A 43 -10.68 24.25 -4.33
C GLY A 43 -10.10 25.64 -4.03
N PRO A 44 -8.76 25.75 -3.94
CA PRO A 44 -7.81 24.66 -3.71
C PRO A 44 -7.93 24.09 -2.29
N TYR A 45 -7.50 22.85 -2.05
CA TYR A 45 -7.51 22.22 -0.73
C TYR A 45 -6.37 21.20 -0.53
N HIS A 46 -5.94 20.97 0.71
CA HIS A 46 -5.05 19.84 1.03
C HIS A 46 -5.86 18.59 1.40
N LEU A 47 -5.34 17.39 1.08
CA LEU A 47 -6.04 16.14 1.39
C LEU A 47 -6.39 15.99 2.88
N GLN A 48 -5.54 16.50 3.77
CA GLN A 48 -5.77 16.50 5.22
C GLN A 48 -6.93 17.41 5.66
N ASP A 49 -7.24 18.48 4.91
CA ASP A 49 -8.32 19.43 5.25
C ASP A 49 -9.70 18.77 5.14
N VAL A 50 -9.77 17.71 4.33
CA VAL A 50 -10.99 16.94 4.06
C VAL A 50 -10.92 15.52 4.63
N SER A 51 -10.02 15.28 5.58
CA SER A 51 -9.97 14.06 6.39
C SER A 51 -11.04 14.07 7.49
N GLU A 52 -11.08 13.03 8.32
CA GLU A 52 -12.00 12.91 9.48
C GLU A 52 -13.48 12.98 9.08
N GLY A 53 -13.85 12.43 7.92
CA GLY A 53 -15.25 12.45 7.43
C GLY A 53 -15.62 13.68 6.60
N ARG A 54 -14.73 14.68 6.48
CA ARG A 54 -15.02 15.95 5.79
C ARG A 54 -14.97 15.88 4.26
N GLY A 55 -14.48 14.78 3.71
CA GLY A 55 -14.42 14.55 2.26
C GLY A 55 -13.81 13.21 1.89
N PHE A 56 -13.54 13.03 0.59
CA PHE A 56 -13.14 11.76 0.00
C PHE A 56 -12.07 11.94 -1.08
N ALA A 57 -10.99 11.18 -1.01
CA ALA A 57 -9.82 11.35 -1.89
C ALA A 57 -9.60 10.17 -2.86
N TYR A 58 -10.56 9.25 -2.97
CA TYR A 58 -10.41 7.99 -3.72
C TYR A 58 -11.37 7.97 -4.91
N PRO A 59 -11.11 7.19 -5.97
CA PRO A 59 -12.03 7.10 -7.10
C PRO A 59 -13.41 6.58 -6.69
N PRO A 60 -14.48 6.84 -7.45
CA PRO A 60 -15.84 6.35 -7.15
C PRO A 60 -15.93 4.83 -6.94
N THR A 61 -15.07 4.04 -7.58
CA THR A 61 -14.99 2.58 -7.36
C THR A 61 -14.64 2.19 -5.93
N ALA A 62 -13.94 3.04 -5.19
CA ALA A 62 -13.54 2.76 -3.82
C ALA A 62 -14.74 2.67 -2.88
N VAL A 63 -15.83 3.39 -3.18
CA VAL A 63 -17.06 3.38 -2.36
C VAL A 63 -17.65 1.98 -2.24
N LEU A 64 -17.64 1.19 -3.32
CA LEU A 64 -18.11 -0.20 -3.32
C LEU A 64 -17.29 -1.09 -2.37
N LEU A 65 -15.97 -0.92 -2.38
CA LEU A 65 -15.04 -1.73 -1.59
C LEU A 65 -14.99 -1.29 -0.12
N LEU A 66 -15.31 -0.02 0.14
CA LEU A 66 -15.32 0.60 1.46
C LEU A 66 -16.72 0.67 2.07
N LEU A 67 -17.74 0.12 1.41
CA LEU A 67 -19.12 0.09 1.91
C LEU A 67 -19.24 -0.48 3.34
N PRO A 68 -18.48 -1.50 3.76
CA PRO A 68 -18.51 -1.96 5.16
C PRO A 68 -18.15 -0.88 6.19
N ALA A 69 -17.44 0.20 5.79
CA ALA A 69 -17.13 1.33 6.66
C ALA A 69 -18.38 2.13 7.06
N ALA A 70 -19.52 1.99 6.35
CA ALA A 70 -20.81 2.56 6.77
C ALA A 70 -21.32 2.00 8.11
N LEU A 71 -20.72 0.92 8.61
CA LEU A 71 -20.99 0.43 9.98
C LEU A 71 -20.27 1.27 11.05
N GLY A 72 -19.47 2.28 10.68
CA GLY A 72 -18.78 3.19 11.60
C GLY A 72 -17.76 2.50 12.50
N SER A 73 -17.66 2.94 13.75
CA SER A 73 -16.72 2.41 14.75
C SER A 73 -16.73 0.88 14.90
N PRO A 74 -17.89 0.19 14.87
CA PRO A 74 -17.95 -1.28 14.80
C PRO A 74 -17.09 -1.93 13.71
N ALA A 75 -16.96 -1.31 12.53
CA ALA A 75 -16.13 -1.84 11.44
C ALA A 75 -14.67 -1.36 11.49
N ALA A 76 -14.39 -0.25 12.17
CA ALA A 76 -13.05 0.34 12.26
C ALA A 76 -12.02 -0.61 12.89
N ILE A 77 -12.38 -1.21 14.03
CA ILE A 77 -11.45 -2.09 14.78
C ILE A 77 -11.16 -3.38 13.98
N PRO A 78 -12.16 -4.13 13.45
CA PRO A 78 -11.88 -5.29 12.60
C PRO A 78 -11.07 -4.95 11.35
N PHE A 79 -11.34 -3.81 10.70
CA PHE A 79 -10.58 -3.35 9.54
C PHE A 79 -9.11 -3.13 9.89
N LEU A 80 -8.85 -2.39 10.97
CA LEU A 80 -7.50 -2.12 11.46
C LEU A 80 -6.77 -3.42 11.85
N LEU A 81 -7.38 -4.23 12.72
CA LEU A 81 -6.78 -5.50 13.16
C LEU A 81 -6.52 -6.44 11.99
N GLY A 82 -7.48 -6.57 11.07
CA GLY A 82 -7.36 -7.40 9.88
C GLY A 82 -6.24 -6.93 8.97
N SER A 83 -6.16 -5.64 8.66
CA SER A 83 -5.11 -5.09 7.79
C SER A 83 -3.70 -5.30 8.36
N LEU A 84 -3.51 -5.08 9.67
CA LEU A 84 -2.23 -5.28 10.34
C LEU A 84 -1.86 -6.76 10.48
N ALA A 85 -2.83 -7.61 10.79
CA ALA A 85 -2.62 -9.05 10.88
C ALA A 85 -2.21 -9.62 9.51
N LEU A 86 -2.88 -9.19 8.43
CA LEU A 86 -2.52 -9.58 7.07
C LEU A 86 -1.11 -9.08 6.70
N LEU A 87 -0.78 -7.83 7.01
CA LEU A 87 0.55 -7.29 6.77
C LEU A 87 1.63 -8.07 7.53
N ALA A 88 1.42 -8.31 8.83
CA ALA A 88 2.34 -9.09 9.65
C ALA A 88 2.51 -10.51 9.10
N PHE A 89 1.40 -11.15 8.73
CA PHE A 89 1.40 -12.49 8.15
C PHE A 89 2.24 -12.56 6.88
N VAL A 90 2.00 -11.70 5.89
CA VAL A 90 2.78 -11.77 4.64
C VAL A 90 4.26 -11.47 4.86
N MET A 91 4.60 -10.58 5.80
CA MET A 91 6.00 -10.27 6.10
C MET A 91 6.71 -11.46 6.75
N ILE A 92 6.04 -12.15 7.68
CA ILE A 92 6.55 -13.40 8.25
C ILE A 92 6.73 -14.45 7.15
N GLU A 93 5.73 -14.65 6.29
CA GLU A 93 5.79 -15.66 5.25
C GLU A 93 6.86 -15.38 4.18
N ILE A 94 7.09 -14.11 3.81
CA ILE A 94 8.21 -13.75 2.91
C ILE A 94 9.53 -14.18 3.53
N VAL A 95 9.76 -13.86 4.81
CA VAL A 95 11.00 -14.24 5.51
C VAL A 95 11.13 -15.75 5.62
N ARG A 96 10.04 -16.48 5.91
CA ARG A 96 10.06 -17.95 5.96
C ARG A 96 10.45 -18.58 4.61
N VAL A 97 9.93 -18.03 3.51
CA VAL A 97 10.19 -18.53 2.16
C VAL A 97 11.62 -18.21 1.71
N GLU A 98 12.09 -16.97 1.95
CA GLU A 98 13.38 -16.48 1.45
C GLU A 98 14.57 -16.77 2.38
N LEU A 99 14.33 -16.93 3.69
CA LEU A 99 15.32 -17.26 4.72
C LEU A 99 14.95 -18.55 5.46
N ARG A 100 14.80 -19.67 4.74
CA ARG A 100 14.32 -20.96 5.29
C ARG A 100 15.01 -21.37 6.60
N ASP A 101 16.35 -21.34 6.62
CA ASP A 101 17.14 -21.76 7.79
C ASP A 101 17.06 -20.76 8.96
N HIS A 102 16.56 -19.55 8.70
CA HIS A 102 16.44 -18.47 9.67
C HIS A 102 15.00 -17.93 9.74
N ALA A 103 14.02 -18.80 9.46
CA ALA A 103 12.60 -18.46 9.38
C ALA A 103 12.05 -17.77 10.64
N TRP A 104 12.67 -18.02 11.80
CA TRP A 104 12.31 -17.41 13.07
C TRP A 104 12.49 -15.88 13.08
N ILE A 105 13.38 -15.31 12.24
CA ILE A 105 13.63 -13.87 12.10
C ILE A 105 12.39 -13.13 11.54
N GLY A 106 11.45 -13.84 10.91
CA GLY A 106 10.21 -13.23 10.43
C GLY A 106 9.38 -12.60 11.55
N TRP A 107 9.38 -13.20 12.74
CA TRP A 107 8.66 -12.70 13.91
C TRP A 107 9.19 -11.35 14.43
N PRO A 108 10.50 -11.17 14.71
CA PRO A 108 11.03 -9.87 15.10
C PRO A 108 10.88 -8.83 13.98
N ILE A 109 11.00 -9.19 12.70
CA ILE A 109 10.74 -8.25 11.60
C ILE A 109 9.28 -7.75 11.63
N ALA A 110 8.30 -8.65 11.77
CA ALA A 110 6.91 -8.26 11.89
C ALA A 110 6.63 -7.43 13.15
N GLY A 111 7.26 -7.79 14.28
CA GLY A 111 7.19 -7.00 15.51
C GLY A 111 7.74 -5.58 15.33
N LEU A 112 8.91 -5.44 14.73
CA LEU A 112 9.52 -4.14 14.42
C LEU A 112 8.68 -3.33 13.44
N LEU A 113 8.10 -3.97 12.43
CA LEU A 113 7.21 -3.31 11.48
C LEU A 113 5.96 -2.75 12.17
N LEU A 114 5.29 -3.56 13.01
CA LEU A 114 4.09 -3.14 13.74
C LEU A 114 4.38 -2.01 14.75
N LEU A 115 5.60 -1.97 15.30
CA LEU A 115 6.05 -0.91 16.20
C LEU A 115 6.68 0.28 15.47
N SER A 116 6.85 0.20 14.15
CA SER A 116 7.50 1.24 13.37
C SER A 116 6.63 2.52 13.32
N PRO A 117 7.25 3.69 13.14
CA PRO A 117 6.51 4.93 12.89
C PRO A 117 5.55 4.83 11.68
N PHE A 118 5.91 4.05 10.65
CA PHE A 118 5.08 3.85 9.45
C PHE A 118 3.77 3.13 9.76
N ALA A 119 3.84 2.02 10.49
CA ALA A 119 2.63 1.30 10.91
C ALA A 119 1.87 2.09 11.97
N GLY A 120 2.58 2.75 12.89
CA GLY A 120 1.98 3.58 13.93
C GLY A 120 1.10 4.70 13.36
N ASP A 121 1.59 5.41 12.35
CA ASP A 121 0.84 6.45 11.63
C ASP A 121 -0.39 5.85 10.92
N ALA A 122 -0.22 4.75 10.19
CA ALA A 122 -1.32 4.06 9.51
C ALA A 122 -2.43 3.59 10.46
N ILE A 123 -2.04 3.08 11.63
CA ILE A 123 -2.94 2.67 12.71
C ILE A 123 -3.72 3.88 13.23
N TYR A 124 -3.00 4.96 13.54
CA TYR A 124 -3.57 6.17 14.14
C TYR A 124 -4.67 6.79 13.27
N VAL A 125 -4.44 6.85 11.96
CA VAL A 125 -5.40 7.43 11.00
C VAL A 125 -6.42 6.44 10.43
N GLY A 126 -6.33 5.13 10.72
CA GLY A 126 -7.32 4.16 10.22
C GLY A 126 -7.17 3.81 8.74
N GLN A 127 -5.94 3.71 8.24
CA GLN A 127 -5.66 3.86 6.82
C GLN A 127 -5.55 2.53 6.06
N VAL A 128 -5.87 2.51 4.76
CA VAL A 128 -5.90 1.29 3.91
C VAL A 128 -4.53 0.76 3.44
N THR A 129 -3.45 1.53 3.59
CA THR A 129 -2.10 1.21 3.09
C THR A 129 -1.51 -0.05 3.71
N PRO A 130 -1.68 -0.39 5.00
CA PRO A 130 -1.28 -1.69 5.52
C PRO A 130 -1.91 -2.85 4.76
N LEU A 131 -3.18 -2.72 4.38
CA LEU A 131 -3.88 -3.72 3.56
C LEU A 131 -3.32 -3.76 2.12
N LEU A 132 -3.02 -2.61 1.51
CA LEU A 132 -2.36 -2.56 0.19
C LEU A 132 -0.96 -3.19 0.25
N ALA A 133 -0.15 -2.85 1.25
CA ALA A 133 1.16 -3.44 1.48
C ALA A 133 1.06 -4.96 1.72
N ALA A 134 0.04 -5.42 2.46
CA ALA A 134 -0.24 -6.84 2.60
C ALA A 134 -0.55 -7.49 1.25
N GLY A 135 -1.35 -6.84 0.40
CA GLY A 135 -1.62 -7.28 -0.98
C GLY A 135 -0.37 -7.39 -1.85
N TYR A 136 0.58 -6.46 -1.70
CA TYR A 136 1.90 -6.57 -2.31
C TYR A 136 2.63 -7.82 -1.80
N GLY A 137 2.78 -8.00 -0.50
CA GLY A 137 3.45 -9.18 0.04
C GLY A 137 2.79 -10.50 -0.40
N ALA A 138 1.46 -10.53 -0.44
CA ALA A 138 0.70 -11.67 -0.94
C ALA A 138 0.91 -11.90 -2.45
N SER A 139 1.13 -10.85 -3.24
CA SER A 139 1.46 -10.94 -4.66
C SER A 139 2.86 -11.51 -4.92
N TRP A 140 3.81 -11.25 -4.02
CA TRP A 140 5.12 -11.91 -4.04
C TRP A 140 4.98 -13.42 -3.77
N LEU A 141 4.28 -13.76 -2.68
CA LEU A 141 4.10 -15.14 -2.21
C LEU A 141 3.25 -15.97 -3.18
N TRP A 142 2.22 -15.37 -3.76
CA TRP A 142 1.25 -16.02 -4.64
C TRP A 142 0.99 -15.17 -5.89
N PRO A 143 1.86 -15.23 -6.91
CA PRO A 143 1.71 -14.41 -8.12
C PRO A 143 0.35 -14.54 -8.82
N ARG A 144 -0.34 -15.67 -8.64
CA ARG A 144 -1.69 -15.92 -9.18
C ARG A 144 -2.75 -14.91 -8.72
N ILE A 145 -2.59 -14.30 -7.55
CA ILE A 145 -3.57 -13.31 -7.03
C ILE A 145 -3.20 -11.88 -7.41
N SER A 146 -2.04 -11.63 -8.01
CA SER A 146 -1.52 -10.29 -8.22
C SER A 146 -2.41 -9.42 -9.10
N GLY A 147 -3.05 -10.00 -10.11
CA GLY A 147 -4.03 -9.25 -10.90
C GLY A 147 -5.25 -8.83 -10.08
N ILE A 148 -5.74 -9.71 -9.19
CA ILE A 148 -6.88 -9.39 -8.31
C ILE A 148 -6.50 -8.25 -7.36
N VAL A 149 -5.34 -8.36 -6.71
CA VAL A 149 -4.81 -7.30 -5.84
C VAL A 149 -4.60 -6.00 -6.60
N ALA A 150 -4.09 -6.06 -7.84
CA ALA A 150 -3.88 -4.88 -8.67
C ALA A 150 -5.18 -4.14 -8.93
N VAL A 151 -6.25 -4.88 -9.25
CA VAL A 151 -7.55 -4.30 -9.61
C VAL A 151 -8.34 -3.83 -8.40
N THR A 152 -8.40 -4.61 -7.31
CA THR A 152 -9.09 -4.19 -6.08
C THR A 152 -8.33 -3.07 -5.38
N GLY A 153 -6.99 -3.17 -5.34
CA GLY A 153 -6.13 -2.09 -4.90
C GLY A 153 -6.29 -0.86 -5.77
N GLY A 154 -6.29 -1.03 -7.11
CA GLY A 154 -6.50 -0.02 -8.14
C GLY A 154 -7.82 0.74 -8.01
N ALA A 155 -8.88 0.02 -7.65
CA ALA A 155 -10.21 0.57 -7.40
C ALA A 155 -10.26 1.45 -6.15
N VAL A 156 -9.36 1.24 -5.17
CA VAL A 156 -9.17 2.13 -4.02
C VAL A 156 -8.16 3.22 -4.35
N LYS A 157 -6.92 2.86 -4.68
CA LYS A 157 -5.85 3.76 -5.14
C LYS A 157 -5.32 3.27 -6.48
N ILE A 158 -5.25 4.16 -7.47
CA ILE A 158 -4.89 3.81 -8.85
C ILE A 158 -3.53 3.11 -8.95
N TYR A 159 -2.56 3.48 -8.11
CA TYR A 159 -1.17 3.05 -8.23
C TYR A 159 -0.91 1.53 -8.14
N PRO A 160 -1.56 0.76 -7.23
CA PRO A 160 -1.53 -0.70 -7.23
C PRO A 160 -1.76 -1.41 -8.58
N LEU A 161 -2.34 -0.76 -9.60
CA LEU A 161 -2.49 -1.34 -10.94
C LEU A 161 -1.16 -1.80 -11.56
N VAL A 162 -0.01 -1.27 -11.13
CA VAL A 162 1.31 -1.74 -11.59
C VAL A 162 1.57 -3.23 -11.26
N LEU A 163 0.86 -3.83 -10.30
CA LEU A 163 0.93 -5.27 -10.04
C LEU A 163 0.38 -6.15 -11.19
N LEU A 164 -0.34 -5.57 -12.17
CA LEU A 164 -0.65 -6.28 -13.42
C LEU A 164 0.62 -6.65 -14.18
N ILE A 165 1.67 -5.83 -14.11
CA ILE A 165 2.99 -6.15 -14.70
C ILE A 165 3.59 -7.36 -13.99
N TRP A 166 3.46 -7.45 -12.66
CA TRP A 166 3.92 -8.61 -11.91
C TRP A 166 3.18 -9.89 -12.30
N ALA A 167 1.86 -9.82 -12.49
CA ALA A 167 1.07 -10.95 -12.97
C ALA A 167 1.54 -11.42 -14.36
N VAL A 168 1.67 -10.49 -15.32
CA VAL A 168 2.14 -10.79 -16.68
C VAL A 168 3.54 -11.39 -16.67
N ARG A 169 4.46 -10.81 -15.86
CA ARG A 169 5.84 -11.31 -15.71
C ARG A 169 5.88 -12.75 -15.20
N ASN A 170 4.94 -13.13 -14.34
CA ASN A 170 4.82 -14.49 -13.81
C ASN A 170 3.89 -15.38 -14.67
N GLN A 171 3.59 -14.98 -15.91
CA GLN A 171 2.73 -15.73 -16.84
C GLN A 171 1.32 -16.01 -16.29
N VAL A 172 0.85 -15.16 -15.38
CA VAL A 172 -0.50 -15.23 -14.80
C VAL A 172 -1.47 -14.46 -15.69
N SER A 173 -2.58 -15.10 -16.05
CA SER A 173 -3.64 -14.46 -16.85
C SER A 173 -4.26 -13.27 -16.11
N VAL A 174 -4.35 -12.13 -16.78
CA VAL A 174 -4.99 -10.91 -16.26
C VAL A 174 -6.45 -10.78 -16.69
N ARG A 175 -7.01 -11.73 -17.44
CA ARG A 175 -8.39 -11.64 -17.99
C ARG A 175 -9.44 -11.50 -16.89
N LEU A 176 -9.45 -12.41 -15.92
CA LEU A 176 -10.41 -12.38 -14.80
C LEU A 176 -10.27 -11.08 -13.99
N PRO A 177 -9.06 -10.66 -13.56
CA PRO A 177 -8.86 -9.35 -12.95
C PRO A 177 -9.46 -8.19 -13.76
N LEU A 178 -9.19 -8.12 -15.07
CA LEU A 178 -9.71 -7.05 -15.91
C LEU A 178 -11.24 -7.05 -15.96
N VAL A 179 -11.86 -8.24 -16.09
CA VAL A 179 -13.33 -8.36 -16.02
C VAL A 179 -13.86 -7.85 -14.69
N LEU A 180 -13.26 -8.22 -13.56
CA LEU A 180 -13.66 -7.72 -12.24
C LEU A 180 -13.50 -6.20 -12.13
N GLY A 181 -12.43 -5.64 -12.69
CA GLY A 181 -12.19 -4.19 -12.71
C GLY A 181 -13.23 -3.45 -13.53
N THR A 182 -13.58 -3.99 -14.70
CA THR A 182 -14.66 -3.45 -15.53
C THR A 182 -16.00 -3.54 -14.82
N LEU A 183 -16.29 -4.65 -14.12
CA LEU A 183 -17.51 -4.80 -13.34
C LEU A 183 -17.58 -3.81 -12.17
N LEU A 184 -16.47 -3.58 -11.45
CA LEU A 184 -16.40 -2.57 -10.39
C LEU A 184 -16.63 -1.17 -10.94
N LEU A 185 -15.97 -0.83 -12.05
CA LEU A 185 -16.14 0.45 -12.75
C LEU A 185 -17.60 0.66 -13.19
N ALA A 186 -18.20 -0.35 -13.83
CA ALA A 186 -19.58 -0.32 -14.28
C ALA A 186 -20.54 -0.19 -13.10
N ALA A 187 -20.38 -1.00 -12.05
CA ALA A 187 -21.22 -0.95 -10.85
C ALA A 187 -21.15 0.42 -10.15
N ALA A 188 -19.94 0.98 -10.02
CA ALA A 188 -19.77 2.31 -9.42
C ALA A 188 -20.42 3.41 -10.28
N THR A 189 -20.30 3.32 -11.60
CA THR A 189 -20.91 4.28 -12.53
C THR A 189 -22.43 4.16 -12.56
N LEU A 190 -22.98 2.94 -12.52
CA LEU A 190 -24.43 2.71 -12.47
C LEU A 190 -25.04 3.18 -11.15
N TRP A 191 -24.31 3.02 -10.04
CA TRP A 191 -24.80 3.42 -8.73
C TRP A 191 -24.64 4.92 -8.44
N LEU A 192 -23.44 5.47 -8.66
CA LEU A 192 -23.09 6.84 -8.29
C LEU A 192 -23.26 7.85 -9.44
N GLY A 193 -23.53 7.37 -10.65
CA GLY A 193 -23.64 8.20 -11.86
C GLY A 193 -22.29 8.60 -12.46
N THR A 194 -22.33 9.14 -13.67
CA THR A 194 -21.15 9.68 -14.36
C THR A 194 -20.61 10.94 -13.69
N ASP A 195 -21.47 11.71 -13.02
CA ASP A 195 -21.10 12.97 -12.36
C ASP A 195 -20.11 12.76 -11.22
N ALA A 196 -20.18 11.62 -10.52
CA ALA A 196 -19.20 11.26 -9.49
C ALA A 196 -17.78 11.15 -10.07
N TRP A 197 -17.61 10.74 -11.32
CA TRP A 197 -16.31 10.70 -11.99
C TRP A 197 -15.81 12.09 -12.39
N VAL A 198 -16.72 12.97 -12.83
CA VAL A 198 -16.38 14.38 -13.09
C VAL A 198 -15.95 15.06 -11.80
N GLN A 199 -16.71 14.87 -10.72
CA GLN A 199 -16.38 15.40 -9.39
C GLN A 199 -15.04 14.86 -8.87
N PHE A 200 -14.76 13.56 -9.05
CA PHE A 200 -13.46 12.98 -8.70
C PHE A 200 -12.31 13.68 -9.42
N TRP A 201 -12.47 13.90 -10.72
CA TRP A 201 -11.47 14.58 -11.53
C TRP A 201 -11.29 16.03 -11.08
N THR A 202 -12.38 16.78 -10.89
CA THR A 202 -12.34 18.16 -10.38
C THR A 202 -11.68 18.24 -9.00
N ALA A 203 -12.07 17.38 -8.06
CA ALA A 203 -11.48 17.32 -6.73
C ALA A 203 -9.97 17.01 -6.81
N SER A 204 -9.56 16.07 -7.65
CA SER A 204 -8.15 15.73 -7.85
C SER A 204 -7.33 16.89 -8.41
N GLN A 205 -7.89 17.69 -9.31
CA GLN A 205 -7.24 18.88 -9.86
C GLN A 205 -7.17 20.06 -8.87
N ASN A 206 -8.11 20.13 -7.94
CA ASN A 206 -8.16 21.13 -6.88
C ASN A 206 -7.27 20.78 -5.68
N ALA A 207 -6.86 19.53 -5.55
CA ALA A 207 -5.95 19.09 -4.50
C ALA A 207 -4.57 19.73 -4.69
N ILE A 208 -4.01 20.27 -3.62
CA ILE A 208 -2.64 20.78 -3.57
C ILE A 208 -1.79 19.93 -2.63
N PRO A 209 -0.53 19.64 -2.99
CA PRO A 209 0.30 18.74 -2.21
C PRO A 209 0.64 19.34 -0.84
N GLN A 210 0.62 18.50 0.19
CA GLN A 210 1.13 18.81 1.51
C GLN A 210 2.64 18.58 1.53
N CYS A 211 3.41 19.67 1.58
CA CYS A 211 4.87 19.62 1.53
C CYS A 211 5.55 19.78 2.89
N ALA A 212 4.81 20.23 3.90
CA ALA A 212 5.28 20.27 5.28
C ALA A 212 5.08 18.89 5.96
N GLN A 213 5.81 18.68 7.05
CA GLN A 213 5.62 17.51 7.92
C GLN A 213 4.14 17.35 8.29
N PRO A 214 3.61 16.11 8.34
CA PRO A 214 4.33 14.82 8.33
C PRO A 214 4.64 14.24 6.94
N SER A 215 4.38 14.98 5.85
CA SER A 215 4.76 14.53 4.50
C SER A 215 6.27 14.35 4.37
N LEU A 216 6.68 13.31 3.65
CA LEU A 216 8.08 13.07 3.26
C LEU A 216 8.46 13.86 2.00
N GLY A 217 7.54 14.66 1.47
CA GLY A 217 7.69 15.37 0.20
C GLY A 217 7.36 14.49 -1.00
N SER A 218 7.17 15.15 -2.13
CA SER A 218 6.86 14.52 -3.42
C SER A 218 7.54 15.29 -4.55
N PHE A 219 7.48 14.75 -5.77
CA PHE A 219 7.89 15.52 -6.94
C PHE A 219 7.05 16.78 -7.11
N ALA A 220 5.75 16.73 -6.78
CA ALA A 220 4.87 17.89 -6.82
C ALA A 220 5.33 18.99 -5.84
N CYS A 221 5.83 18.61 -4.67
CA CYS A 221 6.44 19.56 -3.73
C CYS A 221 7.75 20.19 -4.24
N ALA A 222 8.58 19.41 -4.93
CA ALA A 222 9.87 19.89 -5.43
C ALA A 222 9.74 20.76 -6.68
N PHE A 223 8.78 20.48 -7.56
CA PHE A 223 8.70 21.07 -8.91
C PHE A 223 7.32 21.66 -9.25
N GLY A 224 6.43 21.83 -8.27
CA GLY A 224 5.04 22.25 -8.49
C GLY A 224 4.26 21.26 -9.35
N ARG A 225 3.26 21.73 -10.12
CA ARG A 225 2.44 20.86 -10.99
C ARG A 225 3.25 20.04 -12.00
N ILE A 226 4.39 20.55 -12.48
CA ILE A 226 5.28 19.78 -13.38
C ILE A 226 5.79 18.52 -12.67
N GLY A 227 5.98 18.61 -11.35
CA GLY A 227 6.38 17.50 -10.49
C GLY A 227 5.43 16.31 -10.52
N GLU A 228 4.12 16.50 -10.70
CA GLU A 228 3.17 15.39 -10.82
C GLU A 228 3.46 14.55 -12.08
N PHE A 229 3.74 15.21 -13.20
CA PHE A 229 4.14 14.54 -14.44
C PHE A 229 5.51 13.86 -14.31
N VAL A 230 6.46 14.49 -13.59
CA VAL A 230 7.76 13.88 -13.30
C VAL A 230 7.59 12.61 -12.44
N GLY A 231 6.75 12.66 -11.40
CA GLY A 231 6.45 11.51 -10.55
C GLY A 231 5.79 10.36 -11.33
N LEU A 232 4.81 10.67 -12.18
CA LEU A 232 4.19 9.69 -13.08
C LEU A 232 5.20 9.10 -14.07
N GLY A 233 6.03 9.95 -14.69
CA GLY A 233 7.09 9.51 -15.60
C GLY A 233 8.11 8.60 -14.92
N ALA A 234 8.49 8.93 -13.67
CA ALA A 234 9.37 8.09 -12.85
C ALA A 234 8.71 6.74 -12.52
N ALA A 235 7.43 6.73 -12.11
CA ALA A 235 6.70 5.50 -11.85
C ALA A 235 6.61 4.59 -13.09
N LEU A 236 6.28 5.16 -14.25
CA LEU A 236 6.24 4.44 -15.53
C LEU A 236 7.61 3.87 -15.88
N THR A 237 8.67 4.66 -15.69
CA THR A 237 10.05 4.23 -15.94
C THR A 237 10.43 3.06 -15.04
N LEU A 238 10.16 3.14 -13.74
CA LEU A 238 10.39 2.03 -12.80
C LEU A 238 9.58 0.78 -13.18
N ALA A 239 8.33 0.95 -13.59
CA ALA A 239 7.47 -0.14 -14.02
C ALA A 239 7.99 -0.83 -15.30
N LEU A 240 8.48 -0.06 -16.27
CA LEU A 240 9.12 -0.59 -17.49
C LEU A 240 10.43 -1.32 -17.17
N PHE A 241 11.27 -0.75 -16.29
CA PHE A 241 12.47 -1.43 -15.81
C PHE A 241 12.12 -2.73 -15.08
N ALA A 242 11.09 -2.74 -14.24
CA ALA A 242 10.62 -3.94 -13.55
C ALA A 242 10.19 -5.04 -14.53
N ALA A 243 9.51 -4.68 -15.62
CA ALA A 243 9.12 -5.62 -16.66
C ALA A 243 10.33 -6.29 -17.32
N ARG A 244 11.48 -5.60 -17.41
CA ARG A 244 12.70 -6.08 -18.07
C ARG A 244 13.79 -6.58 -17.12
N ALA A 245 13.70 -6.30 -15.83
CA ALA A 245 14.72 -6.68 -14.86
C ALA A 245 14.92 -8.20 -14.85
N SER A 246 16.15 -8.68 -14.78
CA SER A 246 16.42 -10.12 -14.71
C SER A 246 16.10 -10.70 -13.33
N SER A 247 16.39 -9.94 -12.27
CA SER A 247 16.16 -10.32 -10.87
C SER A 247 14.70 -10.08 -10.45
N PRO A 248 13.93 -11.13 -10.07
CA PRO A 248 12.55 -10.97 -9.62
C PRO A 248 12.39 -10.09 -8.36
N PRO A 249 13.23 -10.21 -7.30
CA PRO A 249 13.15 -9.31 -6.14
C PRO A 249 13.36 -7.83 -6.50
N VAL A 250 14.28 -7.54 -7.43
CA VAL A 250 14.51 -6.17 -7.90
C VAL A 250 13.30 -5.66 -8.68
N ALA A 251 12.75 -6.47 -9.59
CA ALA A 251 11.53 -6.13 -10.30
C ALA A 251 10.38 -5.82 -9.34
N PHE A 252 10.21 -6.63 -8.29
CA PHE A 252 9.15 -6.46 -7.31
C PHE A 252 9.30 -5.17 -6.50
N LEU A 253 10.51 -4.87 -6.02
CA LEU A 253 10.83 -3.60 -5.37
C LEU A 253 10.54 -2.41 -6.29
N LEU A 254 10.93 -2.46 -7.56
CA LEU A 254 10.68 -1.39 -8.53
C LEU A 254 9.17 -1.12 -8.70
N LEU A 255 8.33 -2.16 -8.74
CA LEU A 255 6.87 -2.01 -8.82
C LEU A 255 6.27 -1.41 -7.53
N ALA A 256 6.75 -1.86 -6.36
CA ALA A 256 6.33 -1.30 -5.08
C ALA A 256 6.69 0.19 -4.97
N THR A 257 7.90 0.57 -5.37
CA THR A 257 8.34 1.98 -5.41
C THR A 257 7.56 2.79 -6.44
N ALA A 258 7.30 2.23 -7.64
CA ALA A 258 6.48 2.88 -8.65
C ALA A 258 5.08 3.25 -8.13
N SER A 259 4.56 2.47 -7.18
CA SER A 259 3.23 2.75 -6.59
C SER A 259 3.18 3.89 -5.60
N VAL A 260 4.34 4.31 -5.08
CA VAL A 260 4.42 5.37 -4.07
C VAL A 260 4.96 6.66 -4.70
N ILE A 261 5.90 6.54 -5.63
CA ILE A 261 6.64 7.69 -6.17
C ILE A 261 5.77 8.68 -6.98
N ALA A 262 4.66 8.20 -7.54
CA ALA A 262 3.72 9.02 -8.28
C ALA A 262 2.63 9.66 -7.40
N ALA A 263 2.63 9.39 -6.09
CA ALA A 263 1.68 10.02 -5.18
C ALA A 263 1.98 11.53 -5.07
N PRO A 264 0.94 12.40 -5.12
CA PRO A 264 1.12 13.83 -4.97
C PRO A 264 1.65 14.19 -3.57
N ASP A 265 1.33 13.36 -2.57
CA ASP A 265 1.84 13.43 -1.20
C ASP A 265 2.33 12.05 -0.75
N VAL A 266 3.57 11.99 -0.26
CA VAL A 266 4.13 10.75 0.27
C VAL A 266 4.13 10.83 1.79
N PHE A 267 3.16 10.17 2.41
CA PHE A 267 3.12 10.03 3.86
C PHE A 267 3.97 8.84 4.33
N PRO A 268 4.47 8.84 5.58
CA PRO A 268 5.33 7.78 6.10
C PRO A 268 4.72 6.38 5.99
N ASN A 269 3.41 6.25 6.18
CA ASN A 269 2.69 4.99 6.02
C ASN A 269 2.81 4.38 4.61
N TYR A 270 3.03 5.17 3.55
CA TYR A 270 3.18 4.66 2.17
C TYR A 270 4.45 3.82 2.02
N LEU A 271 5.46 4.07 2.85
CA LEU A 271 6.69 3.29 2.85
C LEU A 271 6.46 1.83 3.27
N LEU A 272 5.32 1.48 3.89
CA LEU A 272 4.96 0.08 4.12
C LEU A 272 4.94 -0.73 2.82
N ILE A 273 4.44 -0.15 1.72
CA ILE A 273 4.42 -0.81 0.40
C ILE A 273 5.86 -1.07 -0.08
N VAL A 274 6.73 -0.06 0.01
CA VAL A 274 8.14 -0.16 -0.42
C VAL A 274 8.90 -1.16 0.43
N VAL A 275 8.73 -1.13 1.76
CA VAL A 275 9.37 -2.06 2.69
C VAL A 275 8.93 -3.50 2.42
N THR A 276 7.64 -3.73 2.18
CA THR A 276 7.16 -5.06 1.77
C THR A 276 7.73 -5.48 0.41
N GLY A 277 7.83 -4.57 -0.55
CA GLY A 277 8.47 -4.82 -1.85
C GLY A 277 9.96 -5.12 -1.77
N ALA A 278 10.68 -4.51 -0.83
CA ALA A 278 12.11 -4.71 -0.61
C ALA A 278 12.44 -6.00 0.14
N MET A 279 11.48 -6.55 0.89
CA MET A 279 11.71 -7.68 1.80
C MET A 279 12.33 -8.90 1.13
N PRO A 280 11.88 -9.37 -0.05
CA PRO A 280 12.50 -10.51 -0.71
C PRO A 280 13.96 -10.28 -1.09
N LEU A 281 14.30 -9.06 -1.53
CA LEU A 281 15.67 -8.70 -1.88
C LEU A 281 16.55 -8.67 -0.63
N ALA A 282 16.08 -8.03 0.44
CA ALA A 282 16.79 -7.98 1.71
C ALA A 282 17.06 -9.37 2.29
N CYS A 283 16.07 -10.26 2.24
CA CYS A 283 16.21 -11.65 2.69
C CYS A 283 17.28 -12.41 1.89
N ARG A 284 17.31 -12.28 0.56
CA ARG A 284 18.33 -12.95 -0.26
C ARG A 284 19.74 -12.42 0.01
N LEU A 285 19.90 -11.11 0.16
CA LEU A 285 21.18 -10.52 0.52
C LEU A 285 21.66 -11.00 1.90
N ALA A 286 20.75 -11.09 2.88
CA ALA A 286 21.05 -11.63 4.19
C ALA A 286 21.48 -13.11 4.12
N SER A 287 20.77 -13.93 3.34
CA SER A 287 21.13 -15.35 3.12
C SER A 287 22.56 -15.51 2.58
N GLN A 288 22.92 -14.70 1.57
CA GLN A 288 24.26 -14.71 0.99
C GLN A 288 25.33 -14.34 2.02
N LEU A 289 25.10 -13.29 2.83
CA LEU A 289 26.02 -12.86 3.88
C LEU A 289 26.18 -13.90 4.99
N LEU A 290 25.11 -14.62 5.34
CA LEU A 290 25.17 -15.69 6.34
C LEU A 290 25.96 -16.89 5.79
N SER A 291 25.74 -17.29 4.54
CA SER A 291 26.44 -18.42 3.93
C SER A 291 27.96 -18.19 3.76
N SER A 292 28.39 -16.96 3.44
CA SER A 292 29.81 -16.65 3.23
C SER A 292 30.64 -16.69 4.51
N ARG A 293 30.04 -16.34 5.66
CA ARG A 293 30.70 -16.44 6.97
C ARG A 293 31.00 -17.89 7.35
N TRP A 294 30.04 -18.79 7.11
CA TRP A 294 30.20 -20.21 7.43
C TRP A 294 31.30 -20.88 6.60
N ALA A 295 31.40 -20.55 5.31
CA ALA A 295 32.48 -21.06 4.45
C ALA A 295 33.87 -20.59 4.92
N THR A 296 33.96 -19.37 5.45
CA THR A 296 35.23 -18.81 5.96
C THR A 296 35.68 -19.47 7.26
N ASP A 297 34.74 -19.81 8.15
CA ASP A 297 35.03 -20.46 9.42
C ASP A 297 35.41 -21.94 9.26
N GLN A 298 34.77 -22.67 8.35
CA GLN A 298 35.16 -24.05 8.04
C GLN A 298 36.56 -24.15 7.41
N GLY A 299 36.95 -23.16 6.60
CA GLY A 299 38.30 -23.10 6.00
C GLY A 299 39.43 -22.76 6.99
N ARG A 300 39.12 -22.12 8.13
CA ARG A 300 40.10 -21.88 9.20
C ARG A 300 40.28 -23.08 10.13
N GLY A 301 39.22 -23.85 10.38
CA GLY A 301 39.26 -25.04 11.24
C GLY A 301 40.06 -26.22 10.66
N SER A 302 40.20 -26.33 9.34
CA SER A 302 40.89 -27.46 8.71
C SER A 302 42.42 -27.30 8.58
N ARG A 303 42.99 -26.16 8.96
CA ARG A 303 44.44 -25.89 8.84
C ARG A 303 45.23 -26.09 10.14
N SER A 304 44.59 -26.45 11.26
CA SER A 304 45.27 -26.60 12.56
C SER A 304 45.51 -28.04 13.02
N SER A 305 45.31 -29.05 12.17
CA SER A 305 45.51 -30.47 12.53
C SER A 305 46.65 -31.18 11.77
N VAL A 306 47.50 -30.42 11.10
CA VAL A 306 48.75 -30.93 10.53
C VAL A 306 49.90 -30.20 11.21
N LEU A 307 50.21 -30.58 12.45
CA LEU A 307 51.51 -30.45 13.12
C LEU A 307 51.51 -31.36 14.35
#